data_AF-A0A1G7M9V4-F1
#
_entry.id   AF-A0A1G7M9V4-F1
#
_cell.length_a   1.000
_cell.length_b   1.000
_cell.length_c   1.000
_cell.angle_alpha   90.00
_cell.angle_beta   90.00
_cell.angle_gamma   90.00
#
_symmetry.space_group_name_H-M   'P 1'
#
loop_
_entity.id
_entity.type
_entity.pdbx_description
1 polymer ?
#
loop_
_entity_poly.entity_id
_entity_poly.type
_entity_poly.pdbx_seq_one_letter_code
_entity_poly.pdbx_strand_id
1 'polypeptide(L)'
;MPVGGAVIRTRRVPVNALADLHGMRFAFVTAGLKSEHDAISAAATREGVLTITSDRTCVQTGRCVVAVESAPRVQITVNRAAARAVKARFGSAFLMLVKEI
;
A
#
# COMPACT_ATOMS: atom_id res chain seq x y z
N MET A 1 15.95 8.44 -16.94
CA MET A 1 14.64 7.78 -17.19
C MET A 1 13.62 8.88 -17.46
N PRO A 2 12.90 8.87 -18.60
CA PRO A 2 11.84 9.85 -18.81
C PRO A 2 10.76 9.66 -17.73
N VAL A 3 10.43 10.75 -17.04
CA VAL A 3 9.35 10.83 -16.06
C VAL A 3 8.11 11.28 -16.83
N GLY A 4 7.08 10.43 -16.87
CA GLY A 4 5.81 10.71 -17.58
C GLY A 4 5.47 9.68 -18.66
N GLY A 5 4.16 9.59 -19.00
CA GLY A 5 3.62 8.65 -20.00
C GLY A 5 3.01 7.36 -19.43
N ALA A 6 3.06 7.17 -18.11
CA ALA A 6 2.38 6.03 -17.48
C ALA A 6 0.86 6.25 -17.44
N VAL A 7 0.10 5.30 -17.97
CA VAL A 7 -1.36 5.28 -17.86
C VAL A 7 -1.75 4.49 -16.61
N ILE A 8 -2.44 5.15 -15.67
CA ILE A 8 -3.01 4.48 -14.49
C ILE A 8 -4.38 3.94 -14.88
N ARG A 9 -4.55 2.62 -14.85
CA ARG A 9 -5.84 1.96 -14.97
C ARG A 9 -6.26 1.45 -13.61
N THR A 10 -7.43 1.84 -13.16
CA THR A 10 -7.97 1.43 -11.85
C THR A 10 -9.10 0.43 -12.04
N ARG A 11 -9.22 -0.50 -11.10
CA ARG A 11 -10.33 -1.44 -11.00
C ARG A 11 -10.74 -1.52 -9.53
N ARG A 12 -12.04 -1.50 -9.26
CA ARG A 12 -12.57 -1.79 -7.93
C ARG A 12 -12.52 -3.30 -7.70
N VAL A 13 -11.92 -3.70 -6.58
CA VAL A 13 -11.85 -5.09 -6.14
C VAL A 13 -12.59 -5.18 -4.80
N PRO A 14 -13.69 -5.94 -4.71
CA PRO A 14 -14.36 -6.15 -3.44
C PRO A 14 -13.54 -7.12 -2.57
N VAL A 15 -13.69 -7.02 -1.25
CA VAL A 15 -12.90 -7.81 -0.27
C VAL A 15 -13.15 -9.32 -0.35
N ASN A 16 -14.28 -9.74 -0.92
CA ASN A 16 -14.58 -11.15 -1.19
C ASN A 16 -13.97 -11.67 -2.51
N ALA A 17 -13.28 -10.82 -3.28
CA ALA A 17 -12.66 -11.18 -4.57
C ALA A 17 -11.19 -10.74 -4.65
N LEU A 18 -10.43 -10.83 -3.55
CA LEU A 18 -9.04 -10.39 -3.50
C LEU A 18 -8.09 -11.10 -4.49
N ALA A 19 -8.51 -12.24 -5.07
CA ALA A 19 -7.78 -12.88 -6.17
C ALA A 19 -7.68 -11.98 -7.41
N ASP A 20 -8.61 -11.01 -7.59
CA ASP A 20 -8.58 -10.05 -8.69
C ASP A 20 -7.40 -9.06 -8.60
N LEU A 21 -6.67 -9.03 -7.47
CA LEU A 21 -5.43 -8.25 -7.33
C LEU A 21 -4.30 -8.76 -8.24
N HIS A 22 -4.42 -9.97 -8.79
CA HIS A 22 -3.43 -10.55 -9.67
C HIS A 22 -3.10 -9.62 -10.86
N GLY A 23 -1.81 -9.40 -11.09
CA GLY A 23 -1.31 -8.51 -12.15
C GLY A 23 -1.39 -7.01 -11.83
N MET A 24 -1.95 -6.62 -10.68
CA MET A 24 -1.86 -5.25 -10.19
C MET A 24 -0.48 -4.97 -9.58
N ARG A 25 -0.07 -3.70 -9.56
CA ARG A 25 1.16 -3.26 -8.88
C ARG A 25 0.87 -2.53 -7.57
N PHE A 26 -0.29 -1.88 -7.52
CA PHE A 26 -0.72 -1.06 -6.40
C PHE A 26 -2.17 -1.39 -6.06
N ALA A 27 -2.49 -1.41 -4.78
CA ALA A 27 -3.86 -1.50 -4.27
C ALA A 27 -4.12 -0.34 -3.32
N PHE A 28 -5.23 0.37 -3.54
CA PHE A 28 -5.70 1.39 -2.60
C PHE A 28 -6.66 0.73 -1.61
N VAL A 29 -6.28 0.66 -0.34
CA VAL A 29 -7.13 0.12 0.73
C VAL A 29 -8.02 1.24 1.24
N THR A 30 -9.31 1.13 0.93
CA THR A 30 -10.32 2.12 1.32
C THR A 30 -10.58 2.09 2.82
N ALA A 31 -11.07 3.21 3.36
CA ALA A 31 -11.46 3.32 4.76
C ALA A 31 -12.59 2.33 5.13
N GLY A 32 -12.68 1.97 6.41
CA GLY A 32 -13.72 1.09 6.93
C GLY A 32 -13.43 -0.42 6.80
N LEU A 33 -12.29 -0.81 6.24
CA LEU A 33 -11.92 -2.22 6.01
C LEU A 33 -11.10 -2.84 7.15
N LYS A 34 -11.24 -2.34 8.38
CA LYS A 34 -10.40 -2.75 9.51
C LYS A 34 -10.47 -4.25 9.81
N SER A 35 -11.64 -4.85 9.72
CA SER A 35 -11.84 -6.31 9.89
C SER A 35 -11.17 -7.13 8.79
N GLU A 36 -11.00 -6.53 7.61
CA GLU A 36 -10.50 -7.21 6.41
C GLU A 36 -8.99 -7.02 6.19
N HIS A 37 -8.33 -6.21 7.03
CA HIS A 37 -6.91 -5.88 6.82
C HIS A 37 -6.01 -7.12 6.79
N ASP A 38 -6.31 -8.17 7.56
CA ASP A 38 -5.54 -9.42 7.55
C ASP A 38 -5.67 -10.15 6.21
N ALA A 39 -6.91 -10.27 5.69
CA ALA A 39 -7.17 -10.88 4.39
C ALA A 39 -6.52 -10.09 3.24
N ILE A 40 -6.62 -8.74 3.30
CA ILE A 40 -6.00 -7.84 2.32
C ILE A 40 -4.48 -7.97 2.36
N SER A 41 -3.88 -7.98 3.55
CA SER A 41 -2.43 -8.11 3.72
C SER A 41 -1.91 -9.45 3.18
N ALA A 42 -2.61 -10.54 3.46
CA ALA A 42 -2.28 -11.87 2.94
C ALA A 42 -2.34 -11.90 1.40
N ALA A 43 -3.40 -11.35 0.81
CA ALA A 43 -3.54 -11.27 -0.63
C ALA A 43 -2.46 -10.39 -1.27
N ALA A 44 -2.21 -9.20 -0.71
CA ALA A 44 -1.18 -8.29 -1.20
C ALA A 44 0.23 -8.92 -1.14
N THR A 45 0.53 -9.65 -0.06
CA THR A 45 1.79 -10.40 0.09
C THR A 45 1.92 -11.50 -0.96
N ARG A 46 0.85 -12.27 -1.18
CA ARG A 46 0.81 -13.34 -2.18
C ARG A 46 1.05 -12.81 -3.59
N GLU A 47 0.39 -11.71 -3.95
CA GLU A 47 0.45 -11.11 -5.29
C GLU A 47 1.63 -10.15 -5.49
N GLY A 48 2.37 -9.80 -4.43
CA GLY A 48 3.45 -8.80 -4.50
C GLY A 48 2.93 -7.38 -4.78
N VAL A 49 1.74 -7.05 -4.29
CA VAL A 49 1.05 -5.78 -4.53
C VAL A 49 1.34 -4.79 -3.40
N LEU A 50 1.75 -3.57 -3.75
CA LEU A 50 1.98 -2.52 -2.76
C LEU A 50 0.65 -1.85 -2.36
N THR A 51 0.31 -1.91 -1.08
CA THR A 51 -0.93 -1.30 -0.56
C THR A 51 -0.69 0.15 -0.14
N ILE A 52 -1.62 1.04 -0.49
CA ILE A 52 -1.66 2.46 -0.11
C ILE A 52 -2.97 2.73 0.60
N THR A 53 -2.95 3.42 1.74
CA THR A 53 -4.16 3.73 2.52
C THR A 53 -4.09 5.10 3.17
N SER A 54 -5.21 5.61 3.64
CA SER A 54 -5.28 6.73 4.60
C SER A 54 -5.43 6.25 6.05
N ASP A 55 -5.66 4.95 6.30
CA ASP A 55 -5.72 4.39 7.66
C ASP A 55 -4.32 4.05 8.17
N ARG A 56 -3.78 4.93 9.01
CA ARG A 56 -2.47 4.75 9.62
C ARG A 56 -2.37 3.49 10.48
N THR A 57 -3.47 3.04 11.08
CA THR A 57 -3.49 1.82 11.92
C THR A 57 -3.13 0.59 11.09
N CYS A 58 -3.56 0.54 9.82
CA CYS A 58 -3.22 -0.57 8.93
C CYS A 58 -1.70 -0.68 8.71
N VAL A 59 -1.01 0.45 8.56
CA VAL A 59 0.44 0.49 8.34
C VAL A 59 1.21 0.28 9.64
N GLN A 60 0.75 0.86 10.75
CA GLN A 60 1.36 0.67 12.06
C GLN A 60 1.36 -0.77 12.51
N THR A 61 0.32 -1.52 12.15
CA THR A 61 0.21 -2.94 12.49
C THR A 61 0.81 -3.87 11.42
N GLY A 62 1.49 -3.33 10.41
CA GLY A 62 2.19 -4.12 9.38
C GLY A 62 1.30 -4.78 8.33
N ARG A 63 0.00 -4.45 8.31
CA ARG A 63 -0.96 -5.01 7.35
C ARG A 63 -0.94 -4.28 6.02
N CYS A 64 -0.69 -2.98 6.05
CA CYS A 64 -0.48 -2.14 4.88
C CYS A 64 0.97 -1.64 4.79
N VAL A 65 1.45 -1.40 3.58
CA VAL A 65 2.80 -0.89 3.29
C VAL A 65 2.90 0.62 3.47
N VAL A 66 2.02 1.40 2.84
CA VAL A 66 2.12 2.87 2.77
C VAL A 66 0.84 3.53 3.27
N ALA A 67 0.99 4.52 4.16
CA ALA A 67 -0.07 5.42 4.58
C ALA A 67 0.22 6.81 4.02
N VAL A 68 -0.79 7.45 3.45
CA VAL A 68 -0.74 8.85 3.01
C VAL A 68 -1.82 9.60 3.78
N GLU A 69 -1.39 10.46 4.69
CA GLU A 69 -2.24 11.36 5.46
C GLU A 69 -2.20 12.73 4.79
N SER A 70 -3.34 13.40 4.57
CA SER A 70 -3.40 14.68 3.85
C SER A 70 -3.56 15.92 4.75
N ALA A 71 -3.90 15.75 6.03
CA ALA A 71 -4.12 16.85 6.97
C ALA A 71 -3.52 16.54 8.36
N PRO A 72 -2.96 17.55 9.07
CA PRO A 72 -2.83 18.97 8.70
C PRO A 72 -1.72 19.25 7.67
N ARG A 73 -0.89 18.25 7.35
CA ARG A 73 0.12 18.30 6.28
C ARG A 73 0.17 16.94 5.60
N VAL A 74 0.57 16.93 4.32
CA VAL A 74 0.79 15.66 3.62
C VAL A 74 1.95 14.93 4.27
N GLN A 75 1.68 13.75 4.82
CA GLN A 75 2.68 12.89 5.45
C GLN A 75 2.55 11.47 4.91
N ILE A 76 3.69 10.91 4.51
CA ILE A 76 3.78 9.54 4.04
C ILE A 76 4.46 8.72 5.14
N THR A 77 3.84 7.62 5.55
CA THR A 77 4.42 6.65 6.47
C THR A 77 4.55 5.31 5.78
N VAL A 78 5.69 4.64 5.92
CA VAL A 78 5.95 3.32 5.34
C VAL A 78 6.30 2.31 6.43
N ASN A 79 5.76 1.09 6.32
CA ASN A 79 6.16 -0.02 7.17
C ASN A 79 7.17 -0.91 6.43
N ARG A 80 8.40 -1.01 6.96
CA ARG A 80 9.47 -1.80 6.34
C ARG A 80 9.18 -3.29 6.28
N ALA A 81 8.58 -3.84 7.32
CA ALA A 81 8.28 -5.27 7.38
C ALA A 81 7.24 -5.63 6.32
N ALA A 82 6.17 -4.84 6.21
CA ALA A 82 5.14 -5.00 5.19
C ALA A 82 5.71 -4.83 3.77
N ALA A 83 6.58 -3.84 3.55
CA ALA A 83 7.24 -3.63 2.25
C ALA A 83 8.07 -4.86 1.83
N ARG A 84 8.83 -5.43 2.77
CA ARG A 84 9.62 -6.64 2.51
C ARG A 84 8.74 -7.86 2.23
N ALA A 85 7.60 -7.99 2.93
CA ALA A 85 6.64 -9.07 2.69
C ALA A 85 6.13 -9.08 1.24
N VAL A 86 5.84 -7.90 0.68
CA VAL A 86 5.42 -7.76 -0.73
C VAL A 86 6.59 -7.68 -1.72
N LYS A 87 7.83 -7.95 -1.27
CA LYS A 87 9.08 -7.87 -2.06
C LYS A 87 9.36 -6.48 -2.66
N ALA A 88 8.78 -5.42 -2.08
CA ALA A 88 9.05 -4.05 -2.46
C ALA A 88 10.32 -3.52 -1.77
N ARG A 89 11.00 -2.60 -2.45
CA ARG A 89 12.15 -1.85 -1.91
C ARG A 89 11.96 -0.38 -2.21
N PHE A 90 12.11 0.46 -1.20
CA PHE A 90 12.11 1.91 -1.38
C PHE A 90 13.51 2.39 -1.70
N GLY A 91 13.62 3.30 -2.68
CA GLY A 91 14.88 3.98 -2.96
C GLY A 91 15.29 4.87 -1.77
N SER A 92 16.60 5.01 -1.54
CA SER A 92 17.15 5.79 -0.42
C SER A 92 16.66 7.24 -0.38
N ALA A 93 16.55 7.89 -1.54
CA ALA A 93 16.04 9.26 -1.64
C ALA A 93 14.58 9.38 -1.17
N PHE A 94 13.75 8.37 -1.42
CA PHE A 94 12.36 8.37 -0.96
C PHE A 94 12.28 8.24 0.56
N LEU A 95 13.16 7.45 1.17
CA LEU A 95 13.22 7.28 2.62
C LEU A 95 13.53 8.60 3.37
N MET A 96 14.15 9.58 2.71
CA MET A 96 14.36 10.92 3.29
C MET A 96 13.07 11.76 3.37
N LEU A 97 12.04 11.42 2.59
CA LEU A 97 10.78 12.17 2.48
C LEU A 97 9.65 11.57 3.32
N VAL A 98 9.83 10.36 3.86
CA VAL A 98 8.77 9.60 4.52
C VAL A 98 9.15 9.26 5.95
N LYS A 99 8.12 8.99 6.78
CA LYS A 99 8.33 8.40 8.10
C LYS A 99 8.38 6.88 7.96
N GLU A 100 9.44 6.27 8.46
CA GLU A 100 9.62 4.82 8.42
C GLU A 100 9.32 4.21 9.79
N ILE A 101 8.56 3.10 9.80
CA ILE A 101 8.21 2.33 10.99
C ILE A 101 8.40 0.83 10.78
#